data_AF-A0A1G0GPD6-F1
#
_entry.id   AF-A0A1G0GPD6-F1
#
_cell.length_a   1.000
_cell.length_b   1.000
_cell.length_c   1.000
_cell.angle_alpha   90.00
_cell.angle_beta   90.00
_cell.angle_gamma   90.00
#
_symmetry.space_group_name_H-M   'P 1'
#
loop_
_entity.id
_entity.type
_entity.pdbx_description
1 polymer ?
#
loop_
_entity_poly.entity_id
_entity_poly.type
_entity_poly.pdbx_seq_one_letter_code
_entity_poly.pdbx_strand_id
1 'polypeptide(L)' 'MKRFNHFSVFFFLFFFWISPAMAYIDPASGSVIMSAVIGFFVALGLTIKSYWYKLKSLFFSKKQRIDNYAEKRKK' A
#
# COMPACT_ATOMS: atom_id res chain seq x y z
N MET A 1 -30.38 16.13 45.35
CA MET A 1 -28.91 16.18 45.16
C MET A 1 -28.60 15.67 43.75
N LYS A 2 -28.22 16.55 42.82
CA LYS A 2 -27.99 16.15 41.41
C LYS A 2 -26.73 15.28 41.35
N ARG A 3 -26.86 14.03 40.89
CA ARG A 3 -25.71 13.13 40.73
C ARG A 3 -24.85 13.65 39.58
N PHE A 4 -23.59 13.98 39.87
CA PHE A 4 -22.64 14.43 38.86
C PHE A 4 -22.17 13.25 38.02
N ASN A 5 -22.44 13.27 36.72
CA ASN A 5 -21.99 12.24 35.78
C ASN A 5 -20.51 12.44 35.47
N HIS A 6 -19.64 11.66 36.11
CA HIS A 6 -18.18 11.77 35.95
C HIS A 6 -17.74 11.47 34.51
N PHE A 7 -18.51 10.66 33.79
CA PHE A 7 -18.30 10.37 32.36
C PHE A 7 -18.38 11.62 31.48
N SER A 8 -19.31 12.53 31.79
CA SER A 8 -19.48 13.78 31.03
C SER A 8 -18.29 14.72 31.25
N VAL A 9 -17.73 14.72 32.46
CA VAL A 9 -16.56 15.53 32.81
C VAL A 9 -15.30 14.97 32.14
N PHE A 10 -15.14 13.64 32.14
CA PHE A 10 -14.05 12.98 31.44
C PHE A 10 -14.07 13.24 29.93
N PHE A 11 -15.24 13.14 29.30
CA PHE A 11 -15.40 13.44 27.87
C PHE A 11 -15.07 14.90 27.55
N PHE A 12 -15.48 15.82 28.42
CA PHE A 12 -15.17 17.24 28.27
C PHE A 12 -13.66 17.52 28.40
N LEU A 13 -12.98 16.89 29.38
CA LEU A 13 -11.53 17.02 29.56
C LEU A 13 -10.74 16.46 28.38
N PHE A 14 -11.22 15.39 27.75
CA PHE A 14 -10.59 14.81 26.56
C PHE A 14 -10.59 15.78 25.36
N PHE A 15 -11.70 16.52 25.16
CA PHE A 15 -11.82 17.53 24.11
C PHE A 15 -10.85 18.70 24.30
N PHE A 16 -10.55 19.07 25.55
CA PHE A 16 -9.59 20.14 25.88
C PHE A 16 -8.12 19.73 25.73
N TRP A 17 -7.84 18.43 25.61
CA TRP A 17 -6.47 17.90 25.43
C TRP A 17 -6.01 17.92 23.95
N ILE A 18 -6.85 18.33 23.00
CA ILE A 18 -6.48 18.33 21.59
C ILE A 18 -5.32 19.34 21.35
N SER A 19 -4.14 18.83 21.02
CA SER A 19 -2.98 19.65 20.63
C SER A 19 -3.08 20.00 19.14
N PRO A 20 -2.71 21.22 18.71
CA PRO A 20 -2.70 21.58 17.29
C PRO A 20 -1.72 20.68 16.52
N ALA A 21 -2.26 19.82 15.66
CA ALA A 21 -1.48 19.02 14.73
C ALA A 21 -0.94 19.93 13.61
N MET A 22 0.27 20.47 13.80
CA MET A 22 0.94 21.39 12.86
C MET A 22 1.44 20.73 11.56
N ALA A 23 1.14 19.44 11.37
CA ALA A 23 1.38 18.69 10.14
C ALA A 23 0.05 18.22 9.51
N TYR A 24 -0.97 19.06 9.62
CA TYR A 24 -2.27 18.82 9.00
C TYR A 24 -2.12 18.98 7.49
N ILE A 25 -1.93 17.86 6.82
CA ILE A 25 -2.35 17.65 5.43
C ILE A 25 -3.81 18.12 5.38
N ASP A 26 -4.04 19.33 4.83
CA ASP A 26 -5.39 19.88 4.65
C ASP A 26 -6.32 18.81 4.10
N PRO A 27 -7.61 18.75 4.47
CA PRO A 27 -8.51 17.67 4.09
C PRO A 27 -8.55 17.43 2.58
N ALA A 28 -8.33 18.49 1.78
CA ALA A 28 -8.16 18.40 0.33
C ALA A 28 -6.91 17.61 -0.11
N SER A 29 -5.76 17.82 0.54
CA SER A 29 -4.51 17.11 0.24
C SER A 29 -4.54 15.64 0.66
N GLY A 30 -5.35 15.29 1.68
CA GLY A 30 -5.60 13.90 2.06
C GLY A 30 -6.22 13.07 0.93
N SER A 31 -7.19 13.65 0.19
CA SER A 31 -7.80 13.00 -0.97
C SER A 31 -6.80 12.78 -2.10
N VAL A 32 -5.93 13.75 -2.38
CA VAL A 32 -4.91 13.64 -3.44
C VAL A 32 -3.95 12.50 -3.16
N ILE A 33 -3.47 12.37 -1.93
CA ILE A 33 -2.56 11.29 -1.53
C ILE A 33 -3.26 9.92 -1.68
N MET A 34 -4.50 9.81 -1.21
CA MET A 34 -5.26 8.56 -1.35
C MET A 34 -5.48 8.17 -2.81
N SER A 35 -5.87 9.13 -3.66
CA SER A 35 -6.02 8.90 -5.09
C SER A 35 -4.70 8.48 -5.75
N ALA A 36 -3.57 9.09 -5.38
CA ALA A 36 -2.26 8.72 -5.88
C ALA A 36 -1.87 7.29 -5.49
N VAL A 37 -2.11 6.89 -4.24
CA VAL A 37 -1.83 5.53 -3.74
C VAL A 37 -2.69 4.50 -4.48
N ILE A 38 -4.00 4.75 -4.60
CA ILE A 38 -4.92 3.86 -5.33
C ILE A 38 -4.49 3.76 -6.80
N GLY A 39 -4.24 4.90 -7.46
CA GLY A 39 -3.80 4.97 -8.84
C GLY A 39 -2.49 4.20 -9.07
N PHE A 40 -1.54 4.32 -8.14
CA PHE A 40 -0.28 3.59 -8.17
C PHE A 40 -0.51 2.08 -8.14
N PHE A 41 -1.32 1.56 -7.22
CA PHE A 41 -1.62 0.12 -7.14
C PHE A 41 -2.38 -0.40 -8.36
N VAL A 42 -3.33 0.38 -8.89
CA VAL A 42 -4.05 0.03 -10.12
C VAL A 42 -3.07 -0.06 -11.30
N ALA A 43 -2.23 0.96 -11.48
CA ALA A 43 -1.23 1.00 -12.56
C ALA A 43 -0.23 -0.16 -12.43
N LEU A 44 0.25 -0.45 -11.21
CA LEU A 44 1.12 -1.60 -10.94
C LEU A 44 0.45 -2.92 -11.27
N GLY A 45 -0.78 -3.14 -10.78
CA GLY A 45 -1.53 -4.36 -11.04
C GLY A 45 -1.77 -4.59 -12.54
N LEU A 46 -2.14 -3.54 -13.27
CA LEU A 46 -2.30 -3.60 -14.72
C LEU A 46 -0.98 -3.87 -15.43
N THR A 47 0.10 -3.23 -15.01
CA THR A 47 1.43 -3.44 -15.59
C THR A 47 1.89 -4.89 -15.39
N ILE A 48 1.81 -5.41 -14.16
CA ILE A 48 2.18 -6.80 -13.86
C ILE A 48 1.35 -7.77 -14.70
N LYS A 49 0.03 -7.56 -14.78
CA LYS A 49 -0.87 -8.39 -15.59
C LYS A 49 -0.52 -8.33 -17.08
N SER A 50 -0.31 -7.12 -17.61
CA SER A 50 0.02 -6.90 -19.02
C SER A 50 1.36 -7.51 -19.41
N TYR A 51 2.34 -7.50 -18.50
CA TYR A 51 3.69 -8.01 -18.74
C TYR A 51 3.93 -9.41 -18.16
N TRP A 52 2.90 -10.13 -17.71
CA TRP A 52 3.05 -11.39 -16.98
C TRP A 52 3.98 -12.40 -17.66
N TYR A 53 3.84 -12.60 -18.97
CA TYR A 53 4.68 -13.53 -19.73
C TYR A 53 6.12 -13.03 -19.91
N LYS A 54 6.32 -11.72 -20.10
CA LYS A 54 7.65 -11.11 -20.17
C LYS A 54 8.34 -11.14 -18.82
N LEU A 55 7.61 -10.87 -17.74
CA LEU A 55 8.10 -10.96 -16.37
C LEU A 55 8.48 -12.41 -16.03
N LYS A 56 7.62 -13.39 -16.36
CA LYS A 56 7.98 -14.81 -16.21
C LYS A 56 9.21 -15.18 -17.04
N SER A 57 9.31 -14.71 -18.28
CA SER A 57 10.48 -14.96 -19.10
C SER A 57 11.75 -14.39 -18.44
N LEU A 58 11.73 -13.15 -17.97
CA LEU A 58 12.89 -12.55 -17.30
C LEU A 58 13.30 -13.30 -16.02
N PHE A 59 12.34 -13.76 -15.20
CA PHE A 59 12.63 -14.45 -13.94
C PHE A 59 12.89 -15.96 -14.09
N PHE A 60 12.27 -16.64 -15.07
CA PHE A 60 12.32 -18.10 -15.22
C PHE A 60 13.08 -18.60 -16.46
N SER A 61 13.40 -17.75 -17.44
CA SER A 61 14.00 -18.22 -18.72
C SER A 61 15.43 -18.76 -18.56
N LYS A 62 16.13 -18.46 -17.46
CA LYS A 62 17.51 -18.96 -17.26
C LYS A 62 17.57 -20.48 -17.12
N LYS A 63 16.52 -21.12 -16.60
CA LYS A 63 16.54 -22.58 -16.35
C LYS A 63 16.48 -23.39 -17.65
N GLN A 64 15.67 -22.96 -18.61
CA GLN A 64 15.41 -23.70 -19.84
C GLN A 64 16.60 -23.74 -20.83
N ARG A 65 17.51 -22.75 -20.74
CA ARG A 65 18.73 -22.71 -21.55
C ARG A 65 19.78 -23.71 -21.07
N ILE A 66 19.93 -23.89 -19.76
CA ILE A 66 20.94 -24.80 -19.20
C ILE A 66 20.57 -26.25 -19.49
N ASP A 67 19.30 -26.61 -19.37
CA ASP A 67 18.80 -27.97 -19.61
C ASP A 67 19.01 -28.40 -21.09
N ASN A 68 18.74 -27.51 -22.05
CA ASN A 68 18.97 -27.77 -23.48
C ASN A 68 20.46 -27.97 -23.84
N TYR A 69 21.37 -27.24 -23.19
CA TYR A 69 22.81 -27.40 -23.43
C TYR A 69 23.35 -28.71 -22.83
N ALA A 70 22.80 -29.15 -21.69
CA ALA A 70 23.18 -30.40 -21.06
C ALA A 70 22.71 -31.62 -21.86
N GLU A 71 21.52 -31.57 -22.47
CA GLU A 71 20.98 -32.66 -23.28
C GLU A 71 21.69 -32.78 -24.65
N LYS A 72 22.04 -31.65 -25.27
CA LYS A 72 22.77 -31.62 -26.56
C LYS A 72 24.22 -32.15 -26.46
N ARG A 73 24.81 -32.24 -25.26
CA ARG A 73 26.14 -32.84 -25.04
C ARG A 73 26.11 -34.34 -24.75
N LYS A 74 24.93 -34.91 -24.47
CA LYS A 74 24.77 -36.36 -24.24
C LYS A 74 24.41 -37.14 -25.51
N LYS A 75 24.12 -36.44 -26.61
CA LYS A 75 23.92 -36.99 -27.95
C LYS A 75 25.19 -36.81 -28.76
#